data_AF-A0A6L5I1Y0-F1
#
_entry.id   AF-A0A6L5I1Y0-F1
#
_cell.length_a   1.000
_cell.length_b   1.000
_cell.length_c   1.000
_cell.angle_alpha   90.00
_cell.angle_beta   90.00
_cell.angle_gamma   90.00
#
_symmetry.space_group_name_H-M   'P 1'
#
loop_
_entity.id
_entity.type
_entity.pdbx_description
1 polymer ?
#
loop_
_entity_poly.entity_id
_entity_poly.type
_entity_poly.pdbx_seq_one_letter_code
_entity_poly.pdbx_strand_id
1 'polypeptide(L)'
;YNLVNGRGVTDTSSIAPASCASLSCQTWTSPQAAVEWATRVLGEKEQRTCDACTKTETTPGVGLTPLIQEEYDAKLQALQDLVSKARNTTPENLREAGSASLPITRGVIEALRDEPDQHLLSQRLASEVALASVLEKALLLQRTLLTGKKEPNVAANELAVEAVNHESDTLDREIRNLKTELELRRELANNSPMAIIQR
;
A
#
# COMPACT_ATOMS: atom_id res chain seq x y z
N TYR A 1 1.39 -10.60 10.36
CA TYR A 1 0.94 -11.24 9.11
C TYR A 1 0.33 -12.62 9.34
N ASN A 2 0.98 -13.53 10.07
CA ASN A 2 0.47 -14.91 10.23
C ASN A 2 -0.90 -14.99 10.94
N LEU A 3 -1.07 -14.29 12.06
CA LEU A 3 -2.33 -14.30 12.80
C LEU A 3 -3.53 -13.79 11.99
N VAL A 4 -3.36 -12.73 11.19
CA VAL A 4 -4.43 -12.20 10.32
C VAL A 4 -4.78 -13.15 9.17
N ASN A 5 -3.93 -14.14 8.88
CA ASN A 5 -4.17 -15.20 7.91
C ASN A 5 -4.51 -16.55 8.57
N GLY A 6 -4.71 -16.60 9.89
CA GLY A 6 -5.03 -17.85 10.61
C GLY A 6 -3.89 -18.87 10.63
N ARG A 7 -2.63 -18.43 10.50
CA ARG A 7 -1.44 -19.28 10.46
C ARG A 7 -0.67 -19.28 11.78
N GLY A 8 0.17 -20.29 11.96
CA GLY A 8 1.11 -20.36 13.09
C GLY A 8 2.05 -19.16 13.13
N VAL A 9 2.32 -18.63 14.32
CA VAL A 9 3.01 -17.34 14.51
C VAL A 9 4.44 -17.32 13.93
N THR A 10 5.13 -18.46 13.92
CA THR A 10 6.49 -18.63 13.40
C THR A 10 6.58 -19.09 11.95
N ASP A 11 5.45 -19.26 11.24
CA ASP A 11 5.45 -19.74 9.85
C ASP A 11 6.04 -18.67 8.92
N THR A 12 7.09 -19.02 8.17
CA THR A 12 7.80 -18.11 7.25
C THR A 12 7.42 -18.33 5.78
N SER A 13 6.63 -19.37 5.48
CA SER A 13 6.34 -19.74 4.09
C SER A 13 5.35 -18.78 3.41
N SER A 14 5.43 -18.70 2.09
CA SER A 14 4.49 -17.93 1.26
C SER A 14 3.12 -18.61 1.18
N ILE A 15 2.06 -17.81 1.04
CA ILE A 15 0.70 -18.29 0.78
C ILE A 15 0.48 -18.23 -0.74
N ALA A 16 0.17 -19.37 -1.34
CA ALA A 16 -0.15 -19.42 -2.77
C ALA A 16 -1.44 -18.62 -3.06
N PRO A 17 -1.56 -17.94 -4.21
CA PRO A 17 -2.75 -17.16 -4.56
C PRO A 17 -4.06 -17.97 -4.48
N ALA A 18 -4.03 -19.23 -4.90
CA ALA A 18 -5.19 -20.13 -4.84
C ALA A 18 -5.64 -20.48 -3.40
N SER A 19 -4.73 -20.38 -2.43
CA SER A 19 -4.99 -20.67 -1.02
C SER A 19 -5.22 -19.40 -0.19
N CYS A 20 -5.19 -18.23 -0.82
CA CYS A 20 -5.29 -16.96 -0.14
C CYS A 20 -6.75 -16.53 0.04
N ALA A 21 -7.20 -16.47 1.30
CA ALA A 21 -8.58 -16.14 1.67
C ALA A 21 -8.74 -14.75 2.34
N SER A 22 -7.68 -13.94 2.40
CA SER A 22 -7.71 -12.63 3.07
C SER A 22 -7.05 -11.54 2.22
N LEU A 23 -7.41 -10.28 2.48
CA LEU A 23 -6.71 -9.14 1.86
C LEU A 23 -5.22 -9.12 2.21
N SER A 24 -4.83 -9.62 3.39
CA SER A 24 -3.44 -9.63 3.82
C SER A 24 -2.54 -10.43 2.87
N CYS A 25 -2.96 -11.63 2.48
CA CYS A 25 -2.18 -12.48 1.58
C CYS A 25 -2.31 -12.09 0.11
N GLN A 26 -3.35 -11.34 -0.26
CA GLN A 26 -3.47 -10.74 -1.59
C GLN A 26 -2.50 -9.57 -1.76
N THR A 27 -2.25 -8.83 -0.68
CA THR A 27 -1.33 -7.70 -0.64
C THR A 27 0.14 -8.13 -0.50
N TRP A 28 0.43 -9.03 0.44
CA TRP A 28 1.78 -9.56 0.66
C TRP A 28 1.72 -11.07 0.59
N THR A 29 2.45 -11.70 -0.32
CA THR A 29 2.38 -13.16 -0.52
C THR A 29 3.06 -13.94 0.60
N SER A 30 3.93 -13.30 1.39
CA SER A 30 4.68 -13.93 2.48
C SER A 30 4.78 -13.01 3.70
N PRO A 31 5.10 -13.57 4.89
CA PRO A 31 5.42 -12.77 6.07
C PRO A 31 6.57 -11.80 5.79
N GLN A 32 7.59 -12.25 5.05
CA GLN A 32 8.76 -11.44 4.70
C GLN A 32 8.38 -10.23 3.84
N ALA A 33 7.51 -10.41 2.84
CA ALA A 33 7.04 -9.30 2.01
C ALA A 33 6.28 -8.24 2.83
N ALA A 34 5.54 -8.67 3.86
CA ALA A 34 4.88 -7.75 4.79
C ALA A 34 5.88 -7.00 5.68
N VAL A 35 6.95 -7.68 6.14
CA VAL A 35 8.04 -7.06 6.92
C VAL A 35 8.77 -6.03 6.07
N GLU A 36 9.20 -6.38 4.86
CA GLU A 36 9.90 -5.46 3.95
C GLU A 36 9.09 -4.20 3.68
N TRP A 37 7.79 -4.35 3.42
CA TRP A 37 6.92 -3.20 3.24
C TRP A 37 6.80 -2.35 4.51
N ALA A 38 6.62 -2.98 5.67
CA ALA A 38 6.54 -2.28 6.95
C ALA A 38 7.83 -1.53 7.29
N THR A 39 8.99 -2.16 7.12
CA THR A 39 10.31 -1.54 7.36
C THR A 39 10.56 -0.38 6.42
N ARG A 40 10.12 -0.46 5.15
CA ARG A 40 10.21 0.69 4.24
C ARG A 40 9.36 1.87 4.73
N VAL A 41 8.16 1.64 5.24
CA VAL A 41 7.29 2.73 5.72
C VAL A 41 7.76 3.30 7.05
N LEU A 42 7.96 2.43 8.03
CA LEU A 42 8.12 2.80 9.45
C LEU A 42 9.58 2.81 9.90
N GLY A 43 10.45 2.12 9.17
CA GLY A 43 11.79 1.79 9.62
C GLY A 43 11.79 0.54 10.49
N GLU A 44 12.95 0.25 11.07
CA GLU A 44 13.14 -0.87 11.98
C GLU A 44 14.12 -0.47 13.09
N LYS A 45 13.87 -0.97 14.30
CA LYS A 45 14.77 -0.85 15.44
C LYS A 45 15.02 -2.23 16.02
N GLU A 46 16.22 -2.74 15.85
CA GLU A 46 16.63 -4.02 16.44
C GLU A 46 17.14 -3.79 17.88
N GLN A 47 16.66 -4.60 18.81
CA GLN A 47 17.14 -4.62 20.20
C GLN A 47 17.85 -5.95 20.46
N ARG A 48 19.15 -5.89 20.76
CA ARG A 48 19.95 -7.08 21.04
C ARG A 48 20.26 -7.17 22.54
N THR A 49 20.09 -8.37 23.10
CA THR A 49 20.33 -8.64 24.53
C THR A 49 21.73 -9.19 24.83
N CYS A 50 22.66 -9.17 23.86
CA CYS A 50 24.03 -9.65 24.05
C CYS A 50 24.92 -8.64 24.81
N ASP A 51 25.89 -9.16 25.57
CA ASP A 51 26.77 -8.34 26.41
C ASP A 51 27.83 -7.55 25.61
N ALA A 52 28.30 -8.10 24.48
CA ALA A 52 29.41 -7.56 23.70
C ALA A 52 29.04 -7.11 22.27
N CYS A 53 27.79 -6.73 22.05
CA CYS A 53 27.28 -6.32 20.73
C CYS A 53 26.73 -4.89 20.75
N THR A 54 26.62 -4.29 19.56
CA THR A 54 25.82 -3.07 19.38
C THR A 54 24.38 -3.38 19.78
N LYS A 55 23.93 -2.81 20.90
CA LYS A 55 22.65 -3.15 21.54
C LYS A 55 21.43 -2.64 20.77
N THR A 56 21.61 -1.61 19.94
CA THR A 56 20.55 -1.05 19.12
C THR A 56 21.06 -0.79 17.72
N GLU A 57 20.38 -1.37 16.74
CA GLU A 57 20.56 -1.09 15.32
C GLU A 57 19.26 -0.46 14.80
N THR A 58 19.35 0.48 13.86
CA THR A 58 18.17 1.20 13.37
C THR A 58 18.28 1.44 11.88
N THR A 59 17.20 1.11 11.18
CA THR A 59 17.02 1.36 9.76
C THR A 59 15.91 2.40 9.60
N PRO A 60 16.16 3.56 8.97
CA PRO A 60 15.14 4.59 8.80
C PRO A 60 14.09 4.16 7.77
N GLY A 61 12.81 4.46 8.06
CA GLY A 61 11.72 4.38 7.10
C GLY A 61 11.70 5.58 6.17
N VAL A 62 11.12 5.41 4.99
CA VAL A 62 10.94 6.46 3.98
C VAL A 62 9.52 7.06 3.99
N GLY A 63 8.62 6.53 4.82
CA GLY A 63 7.21 6.95 4.89
C GLY A 63 6.37 6.42 3.72
N LEU A 64 5.13 6.91 3.61
CA LEU A 64 4.21 6.44 2.56
C LEU A 64 4.40 7.15 1.21
N THR A 65 4.84 8.41 1.20
CA THR A 65 4.91 9.23 -0.03
C THR A 65 5.78 8.63 -1.13
N PRO A 66 7.01 8.12 -0.86
CA PRO A 66 7.81 7.49 -1.92
C PRO A 66 7.15 6.24 -2.50
N LEU A 67 6.41 5.48 -1.67
CA LEU A 67 5.69 4.29 -2.14
C LEU A 67 4.51 4.66 -3.04
N ILE A 68 3.89 5.83 -2.86
CA ILE A 68 2.85 6.33 -3.77
C ILE A 68 3.43 6.64 -5.13
N GLN A 69 4.63 7.22 -5.19
CA GLN A 69 5.29 7.51 -6.45
C GLN A 69 5.63 6.22 -7.21
N GLU A 70 6.17 5.21 -6.52
CA GLU A 70 6.46 3.90 -7.10
C GLU A 70 5.20 3.20 -7.61
N GLU A 71 4.11 3.22 -6.82
CA GLU A 71 2.83 2.70 -7.26
C GLU A 71 2.29 3.50 -8.45
N TYR A 72 2.44 4.83 -8.47
CA TYR A 72 2.01 5.66 -9.60
C TYR A 72 2.71 5.25 -10.89
N ASP A 73 4.02 5.09 -10.86
CA ASP A 73 4.79 4.71 -12.05
C ASP A 73 4.37 3.31 -12.54
N ALA A 74 4.16 2.36 -11.62
CA ALA A 74 3.69 1.02 -11.95
C ALA A 74 2.25 1.02 -12.52
N LYS A 75 1.32 1.75 -11.92
CA LYS A 75 -0.08 1.85 -12.37
C LYS A 75 -0.19 2.57 -13.70
N LEU A 76 0.59 3.63 -13.89
CA LEU A 76 0.63 4.37 -15.16
C LEU A 76 1.13 3.47 -16.28
N GLN A 77 2.21 2.72 -16.07
CA GLN A 77 2.71 1.78 -17.07
C GLN A 77 1.66 0.70 -17.40
N ALA A 78 1.01 0.12 -16.39
CA ALA A 78 -0.04 -0.89 -16.59
C ALA A 78 -1.24 -0.33 -17.39
N LEU A 79 -1.67 0.90 -17.09
CA LEU A 79 -2.72 1.58 -17.86
C LEU A 79 -2.29 1.86 -19.30
N GLN A 80 -1.07 2.35 -19.51
CA GLN A 80 -0.54 2.63 -20.85
C GLN A 80 -0.40 1.36 -21.70
N ASP A 81 0.07 0.25 -21.11
CA ASP A 81 0.15 -1.05 -21.77
C ASP A 81 -1.23 -1.54 -22.23
N LEU A 82 -2.25 -1.35 -21.39
CA LEU A 82 -3.62 -1.71 -21.71
C LEU A 82 -4.22 -0.78 -22.78
N VAL A 83 -4.08 0.53 -22.64
CA VAL A 83 -4.61 1.52 -23.59
C VAL A 83 -3.99 1.33 -24.98
N SER A 84 -2.66 1.22 -25.06
CA SER A 84 -1.91 1.00 -26.31
C SER A 84 -2.10 -0.40 -26.94
N LYS A 85 -2.80 -1.32 -26.25
CA LYS A 85 -2.95 -2.74 -26.63
C LYS A 85 -1.64 -3.54 -26.61
N ALA A 86 -0.59 -3.04 -25.96
CA ALA A 86 0.63 -3.83 -25.69
C ALA A 86 0.33 -5.04 -24.78
N ARG A 87 -0.67 -4.90 -23.89
CA ARG A 87 -1.26 -6.01 -23.13
C ARG A 87 -2.77 -6.13 -23.39
N ASN A 88 -3.26 -7.36 -23.34
CA ASN A 88 -4.69 -7.66 -23.45
C ASN A 88 -5.45 -7.27 -22.17
N THR A 89 -6.73 -6.90 -22.29
CA THR A 89 -7.62 -6.58 -21.16
C THR A 89 -8.14 -7.84 -20.44
N THR A 90 -7.21 -8.66 -19.96
CA THR A 90 -7.50 -9.82 -19.09
C THR A 90 -7.80 -9.35 -17.66
N PRO A 91 -8.53 -10.14 -16.86
CA PRO A 91 -8.80 -9.81 -15.45
C PRO A 91 -7.53 -9.52 -14.65
N GLU A 92 -6.44 -10.23 -14.92
CA GLU A 92 -5.16 -10.08 -14.23
C GLU A 92 -4.51 -8.73 -14.54
N ASN A 93 -4.42 -8.36 -15.81
CA ASN A 93 -3.84 -7.08 -16.22
C ASN A 93 -4.70 -5.89 -15.75
N LEU A 94 -6.03 -6.05 -15.76
CA LEU A 94 -6.96 -5.03 -15.23
C LEU A 94 -6.79 -4.85 -13.72
N ARG A 95 -6.59 -5.93 -12.97
CA ARG A 95 -6.27 -5.90 -11.53
C ARG A 95 -4.92 -5.24 -11.26
N GLU A 96 -3.92 -5.48 -12.10
CA GLU A 96 -2.61 -4.81 -12.00
C GLU A 96 -2.73 -3.29 -12.19
N ALA A 97 -3.57 -2.83 -13.11
CA ALA A 97 -3.81 -1.42 -13.36
C ALA A 97 -4.72 -0.73 -12.31
N GLY A 98 -5.46 -1.49 -11.50
CA GLY A 98 -6.38 -0.99 -10.48
C GLY A 98 -5.92 -1.18 -9.04
N SER A 99 -6.80 -0.86 -8.11
CA SER A 99 -6.69 -1.22 -6.69
C SER A 99 -7.97 -1.96 -6.24
N ALA A 100 -8.02 -2.41 -4.98
CA ALA A 100 -9.22 -3.09 -4.48
C ALA A 100 -10.42 -2.12 -4.38
N SER A 101 -10.18 -0.86 -4.00
CA SER A 101 -11.23 0.17 -3.93
C SER A 101 -11.49 0.89 -5.26
N LEU A 102 -10.52 0.91 -6.18
CA LEU A 102 -10.64 1.49 -7.51
C LEU A 102 -10.32 0.45 -8.59
N PRO A 103 -11.25 -0.49 -8.87
CA PRO A 103 -11.05 -1.49 -9.90
C PRO A 103 -11.11 -0.85 -11.30
N ILE A 104 -10.11 -1.18 -12.13
CA ILE A 104 -10.13 -0.82 -13.55
C ILE A 104 -10.86 -1.91 -14.33
N THR A 105 -11.84 -1.51 -15.13
CA THR A 105 -12.63 -2.42 -15.96
C THR A 105 -12.24 -2.29 -17.43
N ARG A 106 -12.63 -3.28 -18.24
CA ARG A 106 -12.45 -3.21 -19.69
C ARG A 106 -13.10 -1.95 -20.28
N GLY A 107 -14.30 -1.59 -19.81
CA GLY A 107 -15.01 -0.39 -20.28
C GLY A 107 -14.25 0.90 -19.98
N VAL A 108 -13.56 1.00 -18.85
CA VAL A 108 -12.69 2.15 -18.54
C VAL A 108 -11.52 2.23 -19.53
N ILE A 109 -10.88 1.10 -19.85
CA ILE A 109 -9.79 1.07 -20.83
C ILE A 109 -10.28 1.42 -22.23
N GLU A 110 -11.46 0.93 -22.62
CA GLU A 110 -12.06 1.25 -23.92
C GLU A 110 -12.42 2.74 -24.01
N ALA A 111 -13.05 3.31 -22.97
CA ALA A 111 -13.31 4.73 -22.91
C ALA A 111 -12.02 5.56 -22.99
N LEU A 112 -10.97 5.19 -22.26
CA LEU A 112 -9.67 5.87 -22.33
C LEU A 112 -9.07 5.84 -23.74
N ARG A 113 -9.24 4.75 -24.50
CA ARG A 113 -8.72 4.66 -25.88
C ARG A 113 -9.44 5.59 -26.85
N ASP A 114 -10.70 5.89 -26.59
CA ASP A 114 -11.52 6.74 -27.43
C ASP A 114 -11.33 8.24 -27.12
N GLU A 115 -10.64 8.56 -26.01
CA GLU A 115 -10.38 9.94 -25.58
C GLU A 115 -9.17 10.58 -26.30
N PRO A 116 -9.31 11.81 -26.84
CA PRO A 116 -8.19 12.54 -27.43
C PRO A 116 -7.04 12.78 -26.42
N ASP A 117 -7.38 13.05 -25.16
CA ASP A 117 -6.44 13.36 -24.08
C ASP A 117 -6.09 12.12 -23.24
N GLN A 118 -6.17 10.91 -23.81
CA GLN A 118 -5.97 9.64 -23.11
C GLN A 118 -4.71 9.57 -22.24
N HIS A 119 -3.62 10.24 -22.65
CA HIS A 119 -2.37 10.26 -21.89
C HIS A 119 -2.52 11.01 -20.56
N LEU A 120 -3.11 12.21 -20.59
CA LEU A 120 -3.36 13.02 -19.40
C LEU A 120 -4.38 12.34 -18.48
N LEU A 121 -5.44 11.76 -19.06
CA LEU A 121 -6.45 11.04 -18.29
C LEU A 121 -5.87 9.79 -17.63
N SER A 122 -4.99 9.04 -18.32
CA SER A 122 -4.29 7.89 -17.75
C SER A 122 -3.38 8.28 -16.59
N GLN A 123 -2.67 9.42 -16.68
CA GLN A 123 -1.86 9.93 -15.56
C GLN A 123 -2.71 10.29 -14.35
N ARG A 124 -3.84 10.97 -14.55
CA ARG A 124 -4.76 11.31 -13.44
C ARG A 124 -5.32 10.06 -12.78
N LEU A 125 -5.78 9.10 -13.58
CA LEU A 125 -6.31 7.84 -13.09
C LEU A 125 -5.24 7.03 -12.34
N ALA A 126 -4.01 6.96 -12.87
CA ALA A 126 -2.89 6.30 -12.20
C ALA A 126 -2.61 6.92 -10.82
N SER A 127 -2.66 8.25 -10.72
CA SER A 127 -2.46 8.98 -9.45
C SER A 127 -3.51 8.61 -8.40
N GLU A 128 -4.78 8.55 -8.81
CA GLU A 128 -5.88 8.16 -7.91
C GLU A 128 -5.77 6.69 -7.47
N VAL A 129 -5.48 5.78 -8.41
CA VAL A 129 -5.34 4.35 -8.12
C VAL A 129 -4.14 4.06 -7.24
N ALA A 130 -2.98 4.67 -7.51
CA ALA A 130 -1.75 4.45 -6.76
C ALA A 130 -1.90 4.87 -5.30
N LEU A 131 -2.48 6.03 -5.09
CA LEU A 131 -2.82 6.53 -3.78
C LEU A 131 -3.78 5.59 -3.03
N ALA A 132 -4.87 5.16 -3.67
CA ALA A 132 -5.83 4.24 -3.07
C ALA A 132 -5.16 2.91 -2.71
N SER A 133 -4.32 2.37 -3.61
CA SER A 133 -3.49 1.17 -3.40
C SER A 133 -2.60 1.31 -2.15
N VAL A 134 -1.84 2.41 -2.01
CA VAL A 134 -0.97 2.61 -0.84
C VAL A 134 -1.77 2.79 0.45
N LEU A 135 -2.88 3.54 0.41
CA LEU A 135 -3.73 3.73 1.59
C LEU A 135 -4.35 2.40 2.07
N GLU A 136 -4.80 1.56 1.15
CA GLU A 136 -5.28 0.20 1.44
C GLU A 136 -4.20 -0.62 2.15
N LYS A 137 -2.96 -0.60 1.63
CA LYS A 137 -1.81 -1.29 2.23
C LYS A 137 -1.48 -0.75 3.63
N ALA A 138 -1.52 0.56 3.83
CA ALA A 138 -1.25 1.19 5.12
C ALA A 138 -2.31 0.82 6.17
N LEU A 139 -3.59 0.88 5.83
CA LEU A 139 -4.69 0.46 6.72
C LEU A 139 -4.59 -1.03 7.06
N LEU A 140 -4.19 -1.85 6.10
CA LEU A 140 -3.97 -3.28 6.32
C LEU A 140 -2.75 -3.54 7.23
N LEU A 141 -1.66 -2.77 7.09
CA LEU A 141 -0.51 -2.86 7.98
C LEU A 141 -0.90 -2.47 9.41
N GLN A 142 -1.67 -1.39 9.59
CA GLN A 142 -2.16 -0.97 10.90
C GLN A 142 -2.94 -2.11 11.60
N ARG A 143 -3.87 -2.76 10.89
CA ARG A 143 -4.60 -3.93 11.42
C ARG A 143 -3.67 -5.10 11.74
N THR A 144 -2.65 -5.30 10.90
CA THR A 144 -1.66 -6.37 11.08
C THR A 144 -0.82 -6.16 12.33
N LEU A 145 -0.35 -4.93 12.58
CA LEU A 145 0.39 -4.54 13.79
C LEU A 145 -0.47 -4.70 15.04
N LEU A 146 -1.71 -4.18 15.01
CA LEU A 146 -2.64 -4.31 16.13
C LEU A 146 -3.01 -5.76 16.46
N THR A 147 -3.05 -6.63 15.45
CA THR A 147 -3.24 -8.07 15.65
C THR A 147 -1.99 -8.71 16.22
N GLY A 148 -0.81 -8.37 15.71
CA GLY A 148 0.48 -8.85 16.24
C GLY A 148 0.70 -8.46 17.70
N LYS A 149 0.28 -7.25 18.11
CA LYS A 149 0.32 -6.80 19.51
C LYS A 149 -0.44 -7.72 20.47
N LYS A 150 -1.48 -8.40 19.99
CA LYS A 150 -2.32 -9.32 20.79
C LYS A 150 -1.78 -10.74 20.84
N GLU A 151 -0.69 -11.03 20.14
CA GLU A 151 -0.02 -12.32 20.22
C GLU A 151 0.54 -12.54 21.63
N PRO A 152 0.35 -13.71 22.27
CA PRO A 152 0.74 -13.91 23.68
C PRO A 152 2.20 -13.58 24.04
N ASN A 153 3.17 -13.92 23.19
CA ASN A 153 4.58 -13.63 23.46
C ASN A 153 4.91 -12.14 23.32
N VAL A 154 4.24 -11.45 22.39
CA VAL A 154 4.33 -9.98 22.25
C VAL A 154 3.62 -9.27 23.41
N ALA A 155 2.40 -9.67 23.73
CA ALA A 155 1.55 -9.04 24.75
C ALA A 155 2.13 -9.18 26.17
N ALA A 156 2.90 -10.24 26.43
CA ALA A 156 3.61 -10.44 27.69
C ALA A 156 4.91 -9.61 27.81
N ASN A 157 5.32 -8.89 26.76
CA ASN A 157 6.54 -8.10 26.73
C ASN A 157 6.22 -6.60 26.57
N GLU A 158 6.33 -5.84 27.66
CA GLU A 158 6.01 -4.40 27.69
C GLU A 158 6.81 -3.60 26.65
N LEU A 159 8.10 -3.89 26.46
CA LEU A 159 8.92 -3.22 25.45
C LEU A 159 8.41 -3.46 24.03
N ALA A 160 7.94 -4.68 23.74
CA ALA A 160 7.36 -5.01 22.45
C ALA A 160 6.01 -4.31 22.24
N VAL A 161 5.17 -4.26 23.28
CA VAL A 161 3.88 -3.55 23.25
C VAL A 161 4.07 -2.05 23.01
N GLU A 162 5.01 -1.42 23.71
CA GLU A 162 5.35 -0.01 23.53
C GLU A 162 5.89 0.29 22.13
N ALA A 163 6.79 -0.56 21.62
CA ALA A 163 7.31 -0.42 20.27
C ALA A 163 6.18 -0.50 19.22
N VAL A 164 5.28 -1.48 19.34
CA VAL A 164 4.15 -1.60 18.40
C VAL A 164 3.20 -0.39 18.50
N ASN A 165 2.97 0.16 19.69
CA ASN A 165 2.16 1.38 19.84
C ASN A 165 2.82 2.57 19.15
N HIS A 166 4.12 2.79 19.38
CA HIS A 166 4.88 3.87 18.73
C HIS A 166 4.81 3.79 17.21
N GLU A 167 5.03 2.60 16.64
CA GLU A 167 4.97 2.39 15.20
C GLU A 167 3.55 2.52 14.64
N SER A 168 2.54 2.09 15.39
CA SER A 168 1.13 2.26 15.01
C SER A 168 0.71 3.73 14.98
N ASP A 169 1.15 4.53 15.96
CA ASP A 169 0.88 5.97 16.04
C ASP A 169 1.59 6.73 14.91
N THR A 170 2.80 6.30 14.56
CA THR A 170 3.55 6.84 13.42
C THR A 170 2.83 6.55 12.11
N LEU A 171 2.41 5.31 11.87
CA LEU A 171 1.62 4.94 10.69
C LEU A 171 0.29 5.73 10.60
N ASP A 172 -0.37 5.93 11.73
CA ASP A 172 -1.63 6.68 11.81
C ASP A 172 -1.46 8.18 11.49
N ARG A 173 -0.32 8.78 11.88
CA ARG A 173 0.07 10.13 11.44
C ARG A 173 0.34 10.18 9.94
N GLU A 174 1.08 9.23 9.38
CA GLU A 174 1.33 9.15 7.93
C GLU A 174 0.00 9.05 7.15
N ILE A 175 -0.92 8.18 7.58
CA ILE A 175 -2.23 8.03 6.94
C ILE A 175 -3.04 9.34 7.00
N ARG A 176 -3.05 10.03 8.14
CA ARG A 176 -3.72 11.34 8.26
C ARG A 176 -3.10 12.40 7.35
N ASN A 177 -1.77 12.45 7.29
CA ASN A 177 -1.06 13.41 6.44
C ASN A 177 -1.41 13.20 4.96
N LEU A 178 -1.42 11.94 4.51
CA LEU A 178 -1.87 11.59 3.16
C LEU A 178 -3.32 12.02 2.92
N LYS A 179 -4.23 11.73 3.84
CA LYS A 179 -5.64 12.14 3.72
C LYS A 179 -5.76 13.65 3.52
N THR A 180 -5.06 14.43 4.35
CA THR A 180 -5.05 15.89 4.23
C THR A 180 -4.49 16.34 2.89
N GLU A 181 -3.39 15.76 2.43
CA GLU A 181 -2.79 16.09 1.12
C GLU A 181 -3.79 15.86 -0.02
N LEU A 182 -4.58 14.80 0.05
CA LEU A 182 -5.60 14.49 -0.95
C LEU A 182 -6.79 15.41 -0.96
N GLU A 183 -7.28 15.76 0.22
CA GLU A 183 -8.35 16.74 0.36
C GLU A 183 -7.91 18.07 -0.25
N LEU A 184 -6.67 18.51 0.04
CA LEU A 184 -6.08 19.70 -0.56
C LEU A 184 -5.94 19.60 -2.09
N ARG A 185 -5.47 18.47 -2.63
CA ARG A 185 -5.36 18.27 -4.08
C ARG A 185 -6.72 18.37 -4.77
N ARG A 186 -7.77 17.79 -4.17
CA ARG A 186 -9.15 17.87 -4.71
C ARG A 186 -9.69 19.29 -4.67
N GLU A 187 -9.48 20.01 -3.57
CA GLU A 187 -9.88 21.42 -3.46
C GLU A 187 -9.19 22.29 -4.53
N LEU A 188 -7.88 22.10 -4.74
CA LEU A 188 -7.13 22.83 -5.76
C LEU A 188 -7.61 22.49 -7.17
N ALA A 189 -7.90 21.22 -7.46
CA ALA A 189 -8.41 20.79 -8.75
C ALA A 189 -9.80 21.39 -9.05
N ASN A 190 -10.70 21.37 -8.07
CA ASN A 190 -12.06 21.92 -8.17
C ASN A 190 -12.08 23.44 -8.32
N ASN A 191 -11.08 24.14 -7.77
CA ASN A 191 -10.94 25.59 -7.87
C ASN A 191 -10.06 26.04 -9.06
N SER A 192 -9.60 25.11 -9.89
CA SER A 192 -8.77 25.45 -11.06
C SER A 192 -9.61 26.11 -12.17
N PRO A 193 -9.08 27.12 -12.89
CA PRO A 193 -9.79 27.76 -14.02
C PRO A 193 -10.28 26.78 -15.10
N MET A 194 -9.66 25.60 -15.19
CA MET A 194 -10.08 24.51 -16.09
C MET A 194 -11.43 23.89 -15.70
N ALA A 195 -11.78 23.86 -14.40
CA ALA A 195 -13.09 23.38 -13.95
C ALA A 195 -14.24 24.35 -14.32
N ILE A 196 -13.92 25.62 -14.56
CA ILE A 196 -14.86 26.66 -14.99
C ILE A 196 -15.19 26.51 -16.49
N ILE A 197 -14.26 25.98 -17.30
CA ILE A 197 -14.43 25.85 -18.75
C ILE A 197 -15.25 24.59 -19.12
N GLN A 198 -15.43 23.63 -18.19
CA GLN A 198 -16.21 22.40 -18.41
C GLN A 198 -17.69 22.49 -17.97
N ARG A 199 -18.21 23.69 -17.67
CA ARG A 199 -19.63 23.92 -17.37
C ARG A 199 -20.42 24.43 -18.57
#